data_AF-E3CTH1-F1
#
_entry.id   AF-E3CTH1-F1
#
_cell.length_a   1.000
_cell.length_b   1.000
_cell.length_c   1.000
_cell.angle_alpha   90.00
_cell.angle_beta   90.00
_cell.angle_gamma   90.00
#
_symmetry.space_group_name_H-M   'P 1'
#
loop_
_entity.id
_entity.type
_entity.pdbx_description
1 polymer ?
#
loop_
_entity_poly.entity_id
_entity_poly.type
_entity_poly.pdbx_seq_one_letter_code
_entity_poly.pdbx_strand_id
1 'polypeptide(L)'
;MLCKIFIPSLLSLFIISTAFDKDLAHKCLLSCVNSGNRTEWESCEKKCFDQGDDEDKAFITCYLKCVDLYFTPDGKLIDFDNFEKCAKKCPITTE
;
A
#
# COMPACT_ATOMS: atom_id res chain seq x y z
N MET A 1 -2.65 17.50 -3.35
CA MET A 1 -3.52 16.93 -2.28
C MET A 1 -4.12 15.66 -2.82
N LEU A 2 -3.49 14.50 -2.58
CA LEU A 2 -4.13 13.21 -2.84
C LEU A 2 -5.37 13.15 -1.94
N CYS A 3 -6.55 13.09 -2.57
CA CYS A 3 -7.82 13.22 -1.88
C CYS A 3 -7.89 12.23 -0.71
N LYS A 4 -8.09 12.76 0.50
CA LYS A 4 -8.33 12.03 1.77
C LYS A 4 -9.44 10.96 1.68
N ILE A 5 -10.18 10.93 0.57
CA ILE A 5 -11.28 10.00 0.26
C ILE A 5 -10.76 8.60 -0.11
N PHE A 6 -9.52 8.43 -0.58
CA PHE A 6 -9.00 7.12 -1.00
C PHE A 6 -8.33 6.30 0.13
N ILE A 7 -8.12 6.90 1.29
CA ILE A 7 -7.52 6.27 2.47
C ILE A 7 -8.32 5.05 2.96
N PRO A 8 -9.67 5.09 3.04
CA PRO A 8 -10.46 3.93 3.45
C PRO A 8 -10.32 2.78 2.46
N SER A 9 -10.28 3.08 1.16
CA SER A 9 -10.19 2.07 0.11
C SER A 9 -8.82 1.38 0.10
N LEU A 10 -7.74 2.14 0.32
CA LEU A 10 -6.41 1.58 0.55
C LEU A 10 -6.38 0.67 1.78
N LEU A 11 -7.01 1.08 2.88
CA LEU A 11 -7.08 0.27 4.10
C LEU A 11 -7.79 -1.06 3.86
N SER A 12 -8.86 -1.08 3.06
CA SER A 12 -9.58 -2.32 2.76
C SER A 12 -8.74 -3.38 2.05
N LEU A 13 -7.65 -3.02 1.37
CA LEU A 13 -6.73 -4.00 0.76
C LEU A 13 -5.99 -4.83 1.80
N PHE A 14 -5.62 -4.23 2.92
CA PHE A 14 -4.86 -4.89 3.98
C PHE A 14 -5.74 -5.75 4.89
N ILE A 15 -7.06 -5.52 4.88
CA ILE A 15 -8.02 -6.31 5.67
C ILE A 15 -8.15 -7.75 5.14
N ILE A 16 -7.88 -7.97 3.85
CA ILE A 16 -8.10 -9.25 3.15
C ILE A 16 -6.98 -10.26 3.43
N SER A 17 -5.77 -9.80 3.79
CA SER A 17 -4.66 -10.70 4.11
C SER A 17 -4.76 -11.22 5.53
N THR A 18 -4.71 -12.53 5.75
CA THR A 18 -4.70 -13.14 7.10
C THR A 18 -3.30 -13.26 7.71
N ALA A 19 -2.25 -13.18 6.89
CA ALA A 19 -0.87 -13.38 7.32
C ALA A 19 -0.10 -12.07 7.56
N PHE A 20 -0.60 -10.98 7.00
CA PHE A 20 -0.02 -9.66 7.16
C PHE A 20 -0.39 -9.10 8.54
N ASP A 21 0.57 -8.54 9.29
CA ASP A 21 0.23 -7.82 10.52
C ASP A 21 -0.61 -6.59 10.14
N LYS A 22 -1.92 -6.74 10.26
CA LYS A 22 -2.91 -5.70 9.91
C LYS A 22 -2.70 -4.44 10.72
N ASP A 23 -2.18 -4.56 11.93
CA ASP A 23 -1.95 -3.45 12.83
C ASP A 23 -0.70 -2.67 12.41
N LEU A 24 0.37 -3.38 12.01
CA LEU A 24 1.54 -2.79 11.36
C LEU A 24 1.14 -2.11 10.05
N ALA A 25 0.37 -2.80 9.22
CA ALA A 25 -0.13 -2.30 7.94
C ALA A 25 -0.90 -0.99 8.08
N HIS A 26 -1.83 -0.95 9.02
CA HIS A 26 -2.65 0.21 9.26
C HIS A 26 -1.79 1.38 9.77
N LYS A 27 -0.86 1.12 10.70
CA LYS A 27 0.08 2.13 11.20
C LYS A 27 0.98 2.68 10.10
N CYS A 28 1.53 1.80 9.25
CA CYS A 28 2.38 2.19 8.14
C CYS A 28 1.62 3.02 7.14
N LEU A 29 0.46 2.56 6.69
CA LEU A 29 -0.36 3.29 5.73
C LEU A 29 -0.72 4.68 6.26
N LEU A 30 -1.19 4.79 7.51
CA LEU A 30 -1.52 6.08 8.12
C LEU A 30 -0.31 6.99 8.27
N SER A 31 0.87 6.43 8.57
CA SER A 31 2.13 7.19 8.64
C SER A 31 2.54 7.71 7.26
N CYS A 32 2.31 6.91 6.21
CA CYS A 32 2.75 7.20 4.86
C CYS A 32 1.72 7.96 4.02
N VAL A 33 0.48 8.07 4.50
CA VAL A 33 -0.62 8.70 3.76
C VAL A 33 -0.39 10.19 3.45
N ASN A 34 0.47 10.84 4.24
CA ASN A 34 0.82 12.25 4.08
C ASN A 34 1.96 12.48 3.07
N SER A 35 2.56 11.41 2.51
CA SER A 35 3.58 11.53 1.48
C SER A 35 3.03 12.25 0.25
N GLY A 36 3.70 13.32 -0.17
CA GLY A 36 3.23 14.21 -1.24
C GLY A 36 3.48 13.66 -2.64
N ASN A 37 4.35 12.65 -2.76
CA ASN A 37 4.74 12.02 -4.01
C ASN A 37 5.07 10.53 -3.82
N ARG A 38 5.20 9.83 -4.95
CA ARG A 38 5.56 8.42 -5.04
C ARG A 38 6.82 8.07 -4.26
N THR A 39 7.89 8.83 -4.45
CA THR A 39 9.19 8.55 -3.82
C THR A 39 9.10 8.62 -2.30
N GLU A 40 8.41 9.63 -1.77
CA GLU A 40 8.15 9.75 -0.33
C GLU A 40 7.28 8.61 0.19
N TRP A 41 6.26 8.21 -0.57
CA TRP A 41 5.40 7.09 -0.20
C TRP A 41 6.19 5.78 -0.13
N GLU A 42 6.90 5.42 -1.21
CA GLU A 42 7.70 4.20 -1.28
C GLU A 42 8.75 4.13 -0.17
N SER A 43 9.43 5.25 0.09
CA SER A 43 10.46 5.30 1.13
C SER A 43 9.85 5.17 2.53
N CYS A 44 8.66 5.73 2.76
CA CYS A 44 7.97 5.61 4.03
C CYS A 44 7.51 4.17 4.28
N GLU A 45 6.82 3.57 3.29
CA GLU A 45 6.30 2.20 3.40
C GLU A 45 7.43 1.19 3.60
N LYS A 46 8.51 1.24 2.79
CA LYS A 46 9.68 0.36 2.97
C LYS A 46 10.25 0.45 4.38
N LYS A 47 10.45 1.68 4.86
CA LYS A 47 11.03 1.89 6.19
C LYS A 47 10.11 1.45 7.31
N CYS A 48 8.80 1.54 7.11
CA CYS A 48 7.84 1.10 8.09
C CYS A 48 7.79 -0.44 8.17
N PHE A 49 7.81 -1.11 7.01
CA PHE A 49 7.80 -2.57 6.91
C PHE A 49 9.17 -3.25 7.07
N ASP A 50 10.27 -2.50 7.17
CA ASP A 50 11.58 -3.06 7.52
C ASP A 50 11.55 -3.80 8.87
N GLN A 51 10.62 -3.42 9.77
CA GLN A 51 10.39 -4.08 11.05
C GLN A 51 9.50 -5.33 10.96
N GLY A 52 8.84 -5.54 9.82
CA GLY A 52 8.04 -6.73 9.56
C GLY A 52 8.91 -7.96 9.28
N ASP A 53 8.26 -9.12 9.26
CA ASP A 53 8.91 -10.37 8.86
C ASP A 53 9.17 -10.42 7.34
N ASP A 54 9.71 -11.54 6.87
CA ASP A 54 10.03 -11.71 5.45
C ASP A 54 8.75 -11.71 4.57
N GLU A 55 7.61 -12.10 5.13
CA GLU A 55 6.32 -12.15 4.43
C GLU A 55 5.77 -10.73 4.27
N ASP A 56 5.84 -9.91 5.32
CA ASP A 56 5.51 -8.49 5.29
C ASP A 56 6.38 -7.75 4.26
N LYS A 57 7.68 -8.03 4.25
CA LYS A 57 8.64 -7.45 3.29
C LYS A 57 8.36 -7.87 1.85
N ALA A 58 7.97 -9.13 1.64
CA ALA A 58 7.59 -9.64 0.33
C ALA A 58 6.29 -8.98 -0.17
N PHE A 59 5.29 -8.88 0.70
CA PHE A 59 4.03 -8.22 0.39
C PHE A 59 4.26 -6.75 0.04
N ILE A 60 4.99 -5.98 0.86
CA ILE A 60 5.19 -4.56 0.60
C ILE A 60 5.98 -4.33 -0.68
N THR A 61 6.98 -5.15 -0.95
CA THR A 61 7.76 -5.08 -2.21
C THR A 61 6.88 -5.33 -3.43
N CYS A 62 5.90 -6.22 -3.33
CA CYS A 62 4.90 -6.40 -4.38
C CYS A 62 3.94 -5.20 -4.46
N TYR A 63 3.36 -4.78 -3.34
CA TYR A 63 2.40 -3.70 -3.24
C TYR A 63 2.95 -2.39 -3.82
N LEU A 64 4.22 -2.06 -3.56
CA LEU A 64 4.85 -0.86 -4.07
C LEU A 64 4.97 -0.82 -5.60
N LYS A 65 4.92 -1.97 -6.29
CA LYS A 65 4.84 -2.00 -7.76
C LYS A 65 3.47 -1.55 -8.27
N CYS A 66 2.43 -1.61 -7.44
CA CYS A 66 1.09 -1.16 -7.77
C CYS A 66 0.89 0.34 -7.52
N VAL A 67 1.75 0.97 -6.72
CA VAL A 67 1.62 2.37 -6.29
C VAL A 67 1.68 3.37 -7.45
N ASP A 68 2.24 3.00 -8.61
CA ASP A 68 2.18 3.81 -9.84
C ASP A 68 0.75 4.04 -10.35
N LEU A 69 -0.17 3.10 -10.07
CA LEU A 69 -1.59 3.23 -10.39
C LEU A 69 -2.29 4.22 -9.44
N TYR A 70 -1.68 4.49 -8.29
CA TYR A 70 -2.15 5.44 -7.28
C TYR A 70 -1.59 6.85 -7.50
N PHE A 71 -0.30 6.98 -7.84
CA PHE A 71 0.35 8.27 -8.10
C PHE A 71 0.42 8.58 -9.59
N THR A 72 -0.73 8.72 -10.25
CA THR A 72 -0.73 9.10 -11.68
C THR A 72 -0.12 10.49 -11.86
N PRO A 73 0.93 10.65 -12.67
CA PRO A 73 1.67 11.92 -12.79
C PRO A 73 0.86 13.07 -13.39
N ASP A 74 -0.25 12.76 -14.07
CA ASP A 74 -1.01 13.73 -14.87
C ASP A 74 -2.18 14.38 -14.13
N GLY A 75 -2.29 14.20 -12.81
CA GLY A 75 -3.46 14.66 -12.05
C GLY A 75 -4.78 13.98 -12.45
N LYS A 76 -4.68 12.83 -13.14
CA LYS A 76 -5.81 11.98 -13.49
C LYS A 76 -6.40 11.36 -12.23
N LEU A 77 -7.68 10.99 -12.31
CA LEU A 77 -8.33 10.20 -11.27
C LEU A 77 -7.54 8.90 -11.10
N ILE A 78 -7.21 8.60 -9.84
CA ILE A 78 -6.59 7.36 -9.41
C ILE A 78 -7.38 6.18 -9.98
N ASP A 79 -6.70 5.25 -10.66
CA ASP A 79 -7.33 4.01 -11.12
C ASP A 79 -7.36 3.03 -9.96
N PHE A 80 -8.27 3.32 -9.03
CA PHE A 80 -8.36 2.60 -7.77
C PHE A 80 -8.69 1.12 -7.99
N ASP A 81 -9.51 0.80 -9.00
CA ASP A 81 -9.87 -0.57 -9.33
C ASP A 81 -8.65 -1.38 -9.80
N ASN A 82 -7.81 -0.81 -10.67
CA ASN A 82 -6.60 -1.50 -11.12
C ASN A 82 -5.54 -1.54 -10.02
N PHE A 83 -5.44 -0.49 -9.21
CA PHE A 83 -4.61 -0.48 -8.02
C PHE A 83 -5.00 -1.63 -7.07
N GLU A 84 -6.29 -1.77 -6.76
CA GLU A 84 -6.80 -2.79 -5.86
C GLU A 84 -6.59 -4.20 -6.42
N LYS A 85 -6.87 -4.39 -7.71
CA LYS A 85 -6.61 -5.67 -8.41
C LYS A 85 -5.12 -6.01 -8.46
N CYS A 86 -4.24 -5.02 -8.54
CA CYS A 86 -2.81 -5.23 -8.51
C CYS A 86 -2.37 -5.68 -7.11
N ALA A 87 -2.77 -4.94 -6.07
CA ALA A 87 -2.40 -5.26 -4.69
C ALA A 87 -2.94 -6.62 -4.23
N LYS A 88 -4.15 -7.02 -4.67
CA LYS A 88 -4.73 -8.35 -4.40
C LYS A 88 -3.94 -9.52 -4.99
N LYS A 89 -3.07 -9.28 -5.97
CA LYS A 89 -2.18 -10.32 -6.53
C LYS A 89 -0.89 -10.48 -5.73
N CYS A 90 -0.63 -9.59 -4.79
CA CYS A 90 0.52 -9.71 -3.93
C CYS A 90 0.36 -10.91 -3.00
N PRO A 91 1.46 -11.61 -2.70
CA PRO A 91 1.41 -12.81 -1.87
C PRO A 91 0.80 -12.47 -0.53
N ILE A 92 -0.41 -12.94 -0.34
CA ILE A 92 -1.09 -13.05 0.94
C ILE A 92 -0.86 -14.51 1.32
N THR A 93 0.09 -14.77 2.20
CA THR A 93 0.49 -16.13 2.54
C THR A 93 -0.74 -16.90 3.04
N THR A 94 -1.20 -17.82 2.19
CA THR A 94 -1.98 -18.98 2.58
C THR A 94 -0.98 -20.10 2.80
N GLU A 95 -0.99 -20.69 4.00
CA GLU A 95 -0.44 -22.04 4.22
C GLU A 95 -0.90 -23.02 3.14
#